data_AF-A0A2H0U4A5-F1
#
_entry.id   AF-A0A2H0U4A5-F1
#
_cell.length_a   1.000
_cell.length_b   1.000
_cell.length_c   1.000
_cell.angle_alpha   90.00
_cell.angle_beta   90.00
_cell.angle_gamma   90.00
#
_symmetry.space_group_name_H-M   'P 1'
#
loop_
_entity.id
_entity.type
_entity.pdbx_description
1 polymer ?
#
loop_
_entity_poly.entity_id
_entity_poly.type
_entity_poly.pdbx_seq_one_letter_code
_entity_poly.pdbx_strand_id
1 'polypeptide(L)'
;IADGKKEWVPVIAEFYKPFEKTLNQVKDAKRVKIAVEETDEKCPQSGHPLIIRTGRFGKFMACSGFPDCKFTKPLIEETNLICPKCGRRPGEASGPEGGKIVIKKTKKGRRFYGCSNYPNCTFAAWKLEDIKKEQPVSEVQSNA
;
A
#
# COMPACT_ATOMS: atom_id res chain seq x y z
N ILE A 1 39.57 8.09 17.48
CA ILE A 1 39.38 7.28 16.26
C ILE A 1 39.65 8.12 15.02
N ALA A 2 38.75 9.02 14.58
CA ALA A 2 39.00 9.87 13.41
C ALA A 2 40.20 10.83 13.58
N ASP A 3 40.32 11.47 14.75
CA ASP A 3 41.45 12.35 15.09
C ASP A 3 42.63 11.61 15.76
N GLY A 4 42.66 10.27 15.76
CA GLY A 4 43.72 9.49 16.41
C GLY A 4 43.71 9.46 17.96
N LYS A 5 42.96 10.35 18.62
CA LYS A 5 42.93 10.49 20.11
C LYS A 5 42.40 9.28 20.91
N LYS A 6 41.90 8.24 20.25
CA LYS A 6 41.33 7.04 20.87
C LYS A 6 41.53 5.86 19.95
N GLU A 7 41.98 4.73 20.51
CA GLU A 7 42.09 3.45 19.81
C GLU A 7 40.70 2.88 19.51
N TRP A 8 40.57 2.22 18.36
CA TRP A 8 39.28 1.78 17.83
C TRP A 8 38.78 0.47 18.48
N VAL A 9 39.71 -0.44 18.81
CA VAL A 9 39.41 -1.75 19.42
C VAL A 9 38.62 -1.63 20.74
N PRO A 10 39.04 -0.83 21.74
CA PRO A 10 38.29 -0.72 22.99
C PRO A 10 36.91 -0.09 22.80
N VAL A 11 36.78 0.87 21.89
CA VAL A 11 35.50 1.54 21.60
C VAL A 11 34.48 0.57 20.98
N ILE A 12 34.92 -0.28 20.06
CA ILE A 12 34.05 -1.32 19.49
C ILE A 12 33.71 -2.37 20.56
N ALA A 13 34.66 -2.77 21.39
CA ALA A 13 34.42 -3.75 22.45
C ALA A 13 33.40 -3.27 23.50
N GLU A 14 33.44 -1.99 23.86
CA GLU A 14 32.46 -1.35 24.75
C GLU A 14 31.05 -1.36 24.17
N PHE A 15 30.91 -1.12 22.86
CA PHE A 15 29.61 -1.19 22.18
C PHE A 15 29.11 -2.62 21.99
N TYR A 16 30.00 -3.55 21.64
CA TYR A 16 29.62 -4.90 21.23
C TYR A 16 29.23 -5.78 22.43
N LYS A 17 29.84 -5.60 23.61
CA LYS A 17 29.56 -6.41 24.81
C LYS A 17 28.08 -6.30 25.29
N PRO A 18 27.48 -5.10 25.42
CA PRO A 18 26.05 -4.96 25.70
C PRO A 18 25.18 -5.51 24.57
N PHE A 19 25.56 -5.26 23.32
CA PHE A 19 24.81 -5.69 22.14
C PHE A 19 24.72 -7.22 22.04
N GLU A 20 25.81 -7.94 22.31
CA GLU A 20 25.84 -9.40 22.33
C GLU A 20 24.83 -9.99 23.33
N LYS A 21 24.72 -9.39 24.52
CA LYS A 21 23.71 -9.80 25.51
C LYS A 21 22.30 -9.62 24.96
N THR A 22 22.01 -8.49 24.32
CA THR A 22 20.69 -8.25 23.71
C THR A 22 20.40 -9.20 22.54
N LEU A 23 21.41 -9.53 21.72
CA LEU A 23 21.26 -10.51 20.64
C LEU A 23 20.95 -11.90 21.19
N ASN A 24 21.69 -12.35 22.22
CA ASN A 24 21.49 -13.66 22.82
C ASN A 24 20.10 -13.79 23.47
N GLN A 25 19.52 -12.71 24.00
CA GLN A 25 18.15 -12.70 24.52
C GLN A 25 17.08 -12.88 23.43
N VAL A 26 17.35 -12.44 22.19
CA VAL A 26 16.38 -12.43 21.09
C VAL A 26 16.51 -13.65 20.17
N LYS A 27 17.58 -14.45 20.29
CA LYS A 27 17.78 -15.68 19.48
C LYS A 27 16.59 -16.64 19.53
N ASP A 28 15.94 -16.76 20.69
CA ASP A 28 14.80 -17.66 20.89
C ASP A 28 13.44 -16.95 20.80
N ALA A 29 13.41 -15.66 20.45
CA ALA A 29 12.18 -14.92 20.31
C ALA A 29 11.34 -15.50 19.17
N LYS A 30 10.20 -16.12 19.53
CA LYS A 30 9.23 -16.61 18.57
C LYS A 30 8.73 -15.45 17.72
N ARG A 31 8.82 -15.59 16.39
CA ARG A 31 8.21 -14.63 15.45
C ARG A 31 6.73 -14.47 15.82
N VAL A 32 6.34 -13.25 16.16
CA VAL A 32 4.93 -12.91 16.40
C VAL A 32 4.17 -13.25 15.12
N LYS A 33 3.24 -14.21 15.22
CA LYS A 33 2.29 -14.51 14.14
C LYS A 33 1.34 -13.32 14.08
N ILE A 34 1.59 -12.39 13.17
CA ILE A 34 0.68 -11.29 12.88
C ILE A 34 -0.66 -11.93 12.51
N ALA A 35 -1.73 -11.55 13.22
CA ALA A 35 -3.07 -12.02 12.93
C ALA A 35 -3.40 -11.67 11.47
N VAL A 36 -3.78 -12.70 10.73
CA VAL A 36 -4.04 -12.62 9.31
C VAL A 36 -5.56 -12.47 9.16
N GLU A 37 -6.00 -11.39 8.53
CA GLU A 37 -7.42 -11.18 8.21
C GLU A 37 -7.77 -12.06 7.00
N GLU A 38 -8.70 -13.00 7.18
CA GLU A 38 -9.22 -13.81 6.07
C GLU A 38 -10.19 -12.98 5.23
N THR A 39 -10.18 -13.20 3.92
CA THR A 39 -11.14 -12.59 2.97
C THR A 39 -12.07 -13.66 2.43
N ASP A 40 -13.29 -13.27 2.05
CA ASP A 40 -14.29 -14.17 1.46
C ASP A 40 -13.94 -14.61 0.02
N GLU A 41 -12.89 -14.05 -0.59
CA GLU A 41 -12.43 -14.42 -1.93
C GLU A 41 -11.66 -15.74 -1.92
N LYS A 42 -12.03 -16.67 -2.82
CA LYS A 42 -11.28 -17.93 -3.05
C LYS A 42 -10.20 -17.74 -4.11
N CYS A 43 -9.06 -18.39 -3.91
CA CYS A 43 -7.98 -18.41 -4.88
C CYS A 43 -8.42 -19.14 -6.17
N PRO A 44 -8.24 -18.54 -7.36
CA PRO A 44 -8.62 -19.17 -8.63
C PRO A 44 -7.74 -20.38 -9.00
N GLN A 45 -6.57 -20.54 -8.35
CA GLN A 45 -5.63 -21.64 -8.66
C GLN A 45 -5.81 -22.86 -7.77
N SER A 46 -6.22 -22.69 -6.51
CA SER A 46 -6.27 -23.78 -5.53
C SER A 46 -7.59 -23.85 -4.75
N GLY A 47 -8.51 -22.89 -4.92
CA GLY A 47 -9.79 -22.85 -4.21
C GLY A 47 -9.71 -22.49 -2.72
N HIS A 48 -8.50 -22.42 -2.15
CA HIS A 48 -8.25 -21.98 -0.77
C HIS A 48 -8.62 -20.50 -0.55
N PRO A 49 -8.99 -20.10 0.68
CA PRO A 49 -9.30 -18.71 0.99
C PRO A 49 -8.08 -17.80 0.80
N LEU A 50 -8.32 -16.59 0.31
CA LEU A 50 -7.33 -15.54 0.27
C LEU A 50 -7.26 -14.85 1.63
N ILE A 51 -6.05 -14.46 2.01
CA ILE A 51 -5.73 -13.87 3.30
C ILE A 51 -4.92 -12.58 3.13
N ILE A 52 -5.17 -11.58 3.96
CA ILE A 52 -4.45 -10.31 3.92
C ILE A 52 -3.14 -10.44 4.72
N ARG A 53 -2.01 -10.37 4.01
CA ARG A 53 -0.67 -10.32 4.61
C ARG A 53 -0.08 -8.93 4.45
N THR A 54 0.74 -8.52 5.41
CA THR A 54 1.49 -7.26 5.35
C THR A 54 2.92 -7.54 4.92
N GLY A 55 3.35 -6.98 3.80
CA GLY A 55 4.72 -7.07 3.29
C GLY A 55 5.40 -5.69 3.20
N ARG A 56 6.63 -5.67 2.67
CA ARG A 56 7.41 -4.42 2.46
C ARG A 56 6.65 -3.36 1.65
N PHE A 57 5.79 -3.78 0.72
CA PHE A 57 5.07 -2.89 -0.18
C PHE A 57 3.66 -2.52 0.29
N GLY A 58 3.22 -3.01 1.45
CA GLY A 58 1.88 -2.79 2.01
C GLY A 58 1.12 -4.09 2.24
N LYS A 59 -0.18 -3.96 2.50
CA LYS A 59 -1.11 -5.10 2.61
C LYS A 59 -1.37 -5.69 1.22
N PHE A 60 -1.42 -7.01 1.11
CA PHE A 60 -1.74 -7.74 -0.11
C PHE A 60 -2.53 -9.01 0.22
N MET A 61 -3.35 -9.46 -0.72
CA MET A 61 -4.04 -10.74 -0.61
C MET A 61 -3.13 -11.85 -1.10
N ALA A 62 -2.96 -12.89 -0.30
CA ALA A 62 -2.18 -14.09 -0.61
C ALA A 62 -3.03 -15.33 -0.42
N CYS A 63 -2.74 -16.40 -1.15
CA CYS A 63 -3.37 -17.69 -0.85
C CYS A 63 -2.95 -18.20 0.53
N SER A 64 -3.90 -18.75 1.30
CA SER A 64 -3.61 -19.38 2.59
C SER A 64 -2.75 -20.64 2.45
N GLY A 65 -2.86 -21.35 1.32
CA GLY A 65 -2.09 -22.54 0.97
C GLY A 65 -0.63 -22.30 0.55
N PHE A 66 0.01 -21.22 1.00
CA PHE A 66 1.46 -21.04 0.81
C PHE A 66 2.22 -22.04 1.71
N PRO A 67 3.20 -22.82 1.21
CA PRO A 67 4.05 -22.61 0.03
C PRO A 67 3.55 -23.22 -1.30
N ASP A 68 2.51 -24.05 -1.28
CA ASP A 68 2.05 -24.81 -2.44
C ASP A 68 1.37 -23.92 -3.50
N CYS A 69 0.68 -22.87 -3.06
CA CYS A 69 0.08 -21.85 -3.92
C CYS A 69 0.74 -20.48 -3.71
N LYS A 70 1.38 -19.95 -4.75
CA LYS A 70 2.09 -18.64 -4.76
C LYS A 70 1.23 -17.50 -5.30
N PHE A 71 -0.07 -17.72 -5.45
CA PHE A 71 -0.99 -16.68 -5.91
C PHE A 71 -1.02 -15.50 -4.93
N THR A 72 -0.80 -14.30 -5.46
CA THR A 72 -0.90 -13.04 -4.73
C THR A 72 -1.64 -12.01 -5.59
N LYS A 73 -2.49 -11.22 -4.95
CA LYS A 73 -3.26 -10.15 -5.58
C LYS A 73 -2.99 -8.86 -4.80
N PRO A 74 -2.63 -7.75 -5.46
CA PRO A 74 -2.44 -6.48 -4.78
C PRO A 74 -3.78 -6.01 -4.21
N LEU A 75 -3.79 -5.56 -2.96
CA LEU A 75 -4.93 -4.85 -2.39
C LEU A 75 -4.81 -3.39 -2.84
N ILE A 76 -5.59 -3.01 -3.83
CA ILE A 76 -5.63 -1.63 -4.33
C ILE A 76 -6.57 -0.86 -3.41
N GLU A 77 -6.04 0.15 -2.71
CA GLU A 77 -6.87 1.10 -1.97
C GLU A 77 -7.62 1.96 -3.00
N GLU A 78 -8.90 1.63 -3.22
CA GLU A 78 -9.81 2.47 -3.99
C GLU A 78 -10.25 3.65 -3.13
N THR A 79 -10.32 4.84 -3.72
CA THR A 79 -10.98 5.98 -3.11
C THR A 79 -12.41 6.05 -3.63
N ASN A 80 -13.35 6.50 -2.79
CA ASN A 80 -14.75 6.77 -3.20
C ASN A 80 -14.87 8.02 -4.11
N LEU A 81 -13.77 8.47 -4.72
CA LEU A 81 -13.72 9.62 -5.61
C LEU A 81 -13.84 9.15 -7.06
N ILE A 82 -14.77 9.77 -7.77
CA ILE A 82 -14.94 9.60 -9.21
C ILE A 82 -13.92 10.50 -9.91
N CYS A 83 -13.28 9.99 -10.95
CA CYS A 83 -12.31 10.75 -11.71
C CYS A 83 -12.98 11.95 -12.40
N PRO A 84 -12.47 13.18 -12.21
CA PRO A 84 -13.05 14.39 -12.80
C PRO A 84 -12.91 14.43 -14.33
N LYS A 85 -12.03 13.63 -14.95
CA LYS A 85 -11.89 13.58 -16.41
C LYS A 85 -12.90 12.66 -17.09
N CYS A 86 -13.13 11.45 -16.56
CA CYS A 86 -14.07 10.49 -17.16
C CYS A 86 -15.48 10.52 -16.53
N GLY A 87 -15.66 11.14 -15.35
CA GLY A 87 -16.98 11.29 -14.73
C GLY A 87 -17.85 12.43 -15.28
N ARG A 88 -17.36 13.20 -16.27
CA ARG A 88 -18.04 14.42 -16.76
C ARG A 88 -18.85 14.24 -18.05
N ARG A 89 -18.69 13.15 -18.82
CA ARG A 89 -19.34 13.00 -20.13
C ARG A 89 -19.92 11.59 -20.32
N PRO A 90 -21.26 11.45 -20.42
CA PRO A 90 -21.88 10.20 -20.88
C PRO A 90 -21.45 9.94 -22.33
N GLY A 91 -20.92 8.75 -22.64
CA GLY A 91 -20.78 8.26 -24.01
C GLY A 91 -19.39 8.28 -24.66
N GLU A 92 -18.30 8.61 -23.95
CA GLU A 92 -16.94 8.53 -24.52
C GLU A 92 -16.10 7.46 -23.81
N ALA A 93 -15.93 6.31 -24.48
CA ALA A 93 -15.02 5.16 -24.22
C ALA A 93 -14.84 4.59 -22.79
N SER A 94 -15.52 5.10 -21.78
CA SER A 94 -15.31 4.72 -20.37
C SER A 94 -16.60 4.50 -19.59
N GLY A 95 -17.52 3.70 -20.14
CA GLY A 95 -18.68 3.17 -19.43
C GLY A 95 -19.69 4.20 -18.88
N PRO A 96 -20.88 3.76 -18.43
CA PRO A 96 -21.91 4.62 -17.86
C PRO A 96 -21.55 5.15 -16.46
N GLU A 97 -20.54 4.57 -15.80
CA GLU A 97 -20.09 4.93 -14.45
C GLU A 97 -18.62 5.36 -14.52
N GLY A 98 -18.35 6.64 -14.23
CA GLY A 98 -17.01 7.21 -14.30
C GLY A 98 -15.98 6.39 -13.51
N GLY A 99 -14.76 6.28 -14.07
CA GLY A 99 -13.69 5.48 -13.46
C GLY A 99 -13.33 5.97 -12.04
N LYS A 100 -13.26 5.02 -11.10
CA LYS A 100 -12.84 5.28 -9.71
C LYS A 100 -11.35 5.63 -9.65
N ILE A 101 -10.99 6.46 -8.68
CA ILE A 101 -9.60 6.80 -8.41
C ILE A 101 -8.97 5.76 -7.48
N VAL A 102 -7.86 5.18 -7.93
CA VAL A 102 -7.07 4.17 -7.21
C VAL A 102 -5.71 4.71 -6.79
N ILE A 103 -5.23 4.29 -5.63
CA ILE A 103 -3.90 4.68 -5.13
C ILE A 103 -2.85 3.73 -5.72
N LYS A 104 -1.94 4.28 -6.52
CA LYS A 104 -0.81 3.57 -7.13
C LYS A 104 0.53 4.10 -6.58
N LYS A 105 1.59 3.33 -6.76
CA LYS A 105 2.96 3.72 -6.39
C LYS A 105 3.84 3.83 -7.63
N THR A 106 4.66 4.86 -7.69
CA THR A 106 5.70 5.02 -8.72
C THR A 106 6.86 4.06 -8.47
N LYS A 107 7.75 3.87 -9.46
CA LYS A 107 9.01 3.10 -9.29
C LYS A 107 9.88 3.59 -8.12
N LYS A 108 9.82 4.89 -7.80
CA LYS A 108 10.52 5.52 -6.67
C LYS A 108 9.75 5.44 -5.35
N GLY A 109 8.60 4.76 -5.31
CA GLY A 109 7.81 4.54 -4.09
C GLY A 109 6.86 5.67 -3.69
N ARG A 110 6.85 6.81 -4.39
CA ARG A 110 5.87 7.88 -4.15
C ARG A 110 4.48 7.41 -4.57
N ARG A 111 3.47 7.63 -3.69
CA ARG A 111 2.06 7.35 -3.97
C ARG A 111 1.48 8.43 -4.90
N PHE A 112 0.58 8.02 -5.78
CA PHE A 112 -0.21 8.90 -6.63
C PHE A 112 -1.60 8.31 -6.83
N TYR A 113 -2.55 9.16 -7.15
CA TYR A 113 -3.94 8.81 -7.40
C TYR A 113 -4.15 8.73 -8.90
N GLY A 114 -4.51 7.55 -9.43
CA GLY A 114 -4.72 7.33 -10.86
C GLY A 114 -6.13 6.82 -11.14
N CYS A 115 -6.64 7.04 -12.35
CA CYS A 115 -7.90 6.42 -12.76
C CYS A 115 -7.77 4.89 -12.90
N SER A 116 -8.80 4.14 -12.52
CA SER A 116 -8.88 2.69 -12.73
C SER A 116 -8.89 2.31 -14.21
N ASN A 117 -9.48 3.15 -15.05
CA ASN A 117 -9.66 2.89 -16.48
C ASN A 117 -8.45 3.27 -17.36
N TYR A 118 -7.22 3.06 -16.88
CA TYR A 118 -6.02 3.19 -17.70
C TYR A 118 -5.92 1.98 -18.64
N PRO A 119 -5.65 2.13 -19.96
CA PRO A 119 -5.10 3.29 -20.66
C PRO A 119 -6.12 4.34 -21.16
N ASN A 120 -7.41 4.06 -21.10
CA ASN A 120 -8.47 4.94 -21.64
C ASN A 120 -8.56 6.30 -20.92
N CYS A 121 -8.16 6.36 -19.65
CA CYS A 121 -8.07 7.61 -18.88
C CYS A 121 -6.70 7.75 -18.21
N THR A 122 -5.89 8.70 -18.68
CA THR A 122 -4.53 9.00 -18.17
C THR A 122 -4.53 10.02 -17.03
N PHE A 123 -5.62 10.14 -16.28
CA PHE A 123 -5.67 11.04 -15.12
C PHE A 123 -4.76 10.54 -14.00
N ALA A 124 -3.89 11.41 -13.51
CA ALA A 124 -3.01 11.17 -12.36
C ALA A 124 -2.90 12.44 -11.51
N ALA A 125 -3.03 12.31 -10.19
CA ALA A 125 -2.88 13.39 -9.22
C ALA A 125 -1.96 12.97 -8.07
N TRP A 126 -1.27 13.93 -7.45
CA TRP A 126 -0.33 13.66 -6.35
C TRP A 126 -0.96 13.84 -4.97
N LYS A 127 -1.98 14.70 -4.84
CA LYS A 127 -2.72 14.93 -3.59
C LYS A 127 -4.20 14.61 -3.78
N LEU A 128 -4.85 14.22 -2.69
CA LEU A 128 -6.29 13.97 -2.67
C LEU A 128 -7.10 15.28 -2.84
N GLU A 129 -6.56 16.40 -2.36
CA GLU A 129 -7.17 17.73 -2.44
C GLU A 129 -7.34 18.21 -3.89
N ASP A 130 -6.36 17.91 -4.74
CA ASP A 130 -6.38 18.28 -6.16
C ASP A 130 -7.55 17.59 -6.89
N ILE A 131 -7.98 16.42 -6.40
CA ILE A 131 -9.12 15.68 -6.95
C ILE A 131 -10.45 16.27 -6.46
N LYS A 132 -10.51 16.70 -5.19
CA LYS A 132 -11.73 17.28 -4.58
C LYS A 132 -12.06 18.66 -5.12
N LYS A 133 -11.06 19.50 -5.41
CA LYS A 133 -11.25 20.87 -5.94
C LYS A 133 -11.92 20.90 -7.32
N GLU A 134 -11.86 19.80 -8.07
CA GLU A 134 -12.50 19.66 -9.38
C GLU A 134 -13.92 19.08 -9.30
N GLN A 135 -14.43 18.74 -8.11
CA GLN A 135 -15.83 18.36 -7.94
C GLN A 135 -16.68 19.63 -7.78
N PRO A 136 -17.76 19.80 -8.57
CA PRO A 136 -18.64 20.94 -8.40
C PRO A 136 -19.22 20.88 -6.99
N VAL A 137 -18.96 21.92 -6.21
CA VAL A 137 -19.66 22.19 -4.96
C VAL A 137 -21.13 22.34 -5.34
N SER A 138 -21.96 21.35 -5.01
CA SER A 138 -23.40 21.57 -4.99
C SER A 138 -23.66 22.58 -3.89
N GLU A 139 -23.80 23.84 -4.29
CA GLU A 139 -24.45 24.89 -3.50
C GLU A 139 -25.80 24.35 -3.04
N VAL A 140 -25.93 24.01 -1.76
CA VAL A 140 -27.24 24.04 -1.12
C VAL A 140 -27.32 25.41 -0.47
N GLN A 141 -28.07 26.26 -1.15
CA GLN A 141 -28.28 27.67 -0.84
C GLN A 141 -28.79 27.85 0.61
N SER A 142 -28.27 28.90 1.24
CA SER A 142 -28.94 29.64 2.30
C SER A 142 -30.36 30.04 1.87
N ASN A 143 -31.34 29.87 2.77
CA ASN A 143 -32.51 30.75 2.95
C ASN A 143 -33.01 30.44 4.37
N ALA A 144 -32.80 31.37 5.30
CA ALA A 144 -33.80 32.34 5.76
C ALA A 144 -34.69 31.76 6.87
#